data_AF-A0A961FBB5-F1
#
_entry.id   AF-A0A961FBB5-F1
#
_cell.length_a   1.000
_cell.length_b   1.000
_cell.length_c   1.000
_cell.angle_alpha   90.00
_cell.angle_beta   90.00
_cell.angle_gamma   90.00
#
_symmetry.space_group_name_H-M   'P 1'
#
loop_
_entity.id
_entity.type
_entity.pdbx_description
1 polymer ?
#
loop_
_entity_poly.entity_id
_entity_poly.type
_entity_poly.pdbx_seq_one_letter_code
_entity_poly.pdbx_strand_id
1 'polypeptide(L)'
;MAHNYFGRWIWVAVLIFCAPCQIACADQTIDTQLKEVQEVYREGERAKTSTEREVAFNEALRLYQRFEEGSDASPLLYNIGNCYAQLGEYGWALYYYSEAIDRKPHNNKAIYNKQLLRSYLGLPIAVKPQWLERVLFIHEGFSSAQKVEGAVILAAAVTVLFSCWMWTRFYALKVLGIVSALGLCLLLGSLFTEHFLISPRGVLVRESPIYFSPN
;
A
#
# COMPACT_ATOMS: atom_id res chain seq x y z
N MET A 1 -16.13 49.82 12.01
CA MET A 1 -15.69 48.78 11.06
C MET A 1 -15.34 47.45 11.78
N ALA A 2 -16.23 46.91 12.63
CA ALA A 2 -15.92 45.73 13.47
C ALA A 2 -17.02 44.64 13.46
N HIS A 3 -18.03 44.72 12.59
CA HIS A 3 -19.17 43.78 12.60
C HIS A 3 -19.04 42.57 11.65
N ASN A 4 -17.96 42.43 10.87
CA ASN A 4 -17.84 41.36 9.85
C ASN A 4 -17.02 40.14 10.29
N TYR A 5 -16.45 40.10 11.50
CA TYR A 5 -15.64 38.97 11.95
C TYR A 5 -16.47 37.83 12.54
N PHE A 6 -17.61 38.11 13.17
CA PHE A 6 -18.45 37.10 13.83
C PHE A 6 -19.06 36.08 12.83
N GLY A 7 -19.48 36.55 11.65
CA GLY A 7 -19.99 35.68 10.59
C GLY A 7 -18.95 34.71 10.02
N ARG A 8 -17.67 35.12 9.91
CA ARG A 8 -16.59 34.24 9.41
C ARG A 8 -16.31 33.07 10.36
N TRP A 9 -16.41 33.26 11.66
CA TRP A 9 -16.21 32.18 12.65
C TRP A 9 -17.35 31.15 12.66
N ILE A 10 -18.58 31.57 12.37
CA ILE A 10 -19.73 30.66 12.24
C ILE A 10 -19.54 29.75 11.02
N TRP A 11 -19.13 30.29 9.87
CA TRP A 11 -18.86 29.48 8.67
C TRP A 11 -17.68 28.52 8.85
N VAL A 12 -16.63 28.93 9.56
CA VAL A 12 -15.49 28.05 9.90
C VAL A 12 -15.93 26.92 10.85
N ALA A 13 -16.72 27.22 11.88
CA ALA A 13 -17.25 26.20 12.79
C ALA A 13 -18.19 25.21 12.08
N VAL A 14 -19.04 25.70 11.15
CA VAL A 14 -19.91 24.85 10.33
C VAL A 14 -19.08 23.95 9.40
N LEU A 15 -18.03 24.46 8.76
CA LEU A 15 -17.15 23.64 7.92
C LEU A 15 -16.41 22.56 8.72
N ILE A 16 -15.93 22.89 9.92
CA ILE A 16 -15.22 21.95 10.81
C ILE A 16 -16.14 20.84 11.33
N PHE A 17 -17.43 21.11 11.57
CA PHE A 17 -18.36 20.08 12.03
C PHE A 17 -19.07 19.33 10.89
N CYS A 18 -19.29 19.97 9.75
CA CYS A 18 -20.02 19.37 8.63
C CYS A 18 -19.12 18.54 7.70
N ALA A 19 -17.84 18.94 7.50
CA ALA A 19 -16.90 18.17 6.69
C ALA A 19 -16.56 16.77 7.24
N PRO A 20 -16.29 16.56 8.56
CA PRO A 20 -16.06 15.22 9.08
C PRO A 20 -17.31 14.35 9.03
N CYS A 21 -18.51 14.94 9.15
CA CYS A 21 -19.77 14.21 9.02
C CYS A 21 -19.98 13.68 7.59
N GLN A 22 -19.70 14.50 6.57
CA GLN A 22 -19.77 14.09 5.17
C GLN A 22 -18.77 12.97 4.83
N ILE A 23 -17.55 13.06 5.35
CA ILE A 23 -16.52 12.03 5.14
C ILE A 23 -16.93 10.72 5.83
N ALA A 24 -17.40 10.77 7.08
CA ALA A 24 -17.84 9.57 7.80
C ALA A 24 -19.04 8.88 7.14
N CYS A 25 -20.02 9.64 6.65
CA CYS A 25 -21.16 9.08 5.91
C CYS A 25 -20.75 8.50 4.54
N ALA A 26 -19.80 9.13 3.84
CA ALA A 26 -19.29 8.63 2.56
C ALA A 26 -18.51 7.31 2.74
N ASP A 27 -17.66 7.23 3.77
CA ASP A 27 -16.87 6.04 4.10
C ASP A 27 -17.77 4.83 4.41
N GLN A 28 -18.85 5.06 5.17
CA GLN A 28 -19.83 4.02 5.50
C GLN A 28 -20.60 3.52 4.26
N THR A 29 -20.81 4.37 3.26
CA THR A 29 -21.46 3.98 2.01
C THR A 29 -20.56 3.06 1.19
N ILE A 30 -19.27 3.40 1.09
CA ILE A 30 -18.25 2.61 0.39
C ILE A 30 -18.07 1.24 1.07
N ASP A 31 -17.97 1.20 2.40
CA ASP A 31 -17.87 -0.04 3.17
C ASP A 31 -19.04 -1.00 2.92
N THR A 32 -20.24 -0.44 2.74
CA THR A 32 -21.44 -1.24 2.46
C THR A 32 -21.38 -1.81 1.04
N GLN A 33 -21.00 -1.00 0.05
CA GLN A 33 -20.80 -1.45 -1.31
C GLN A 33 -19.70 -2.51 -1.42
N LEU A 34 -18.58 -2.35 -0.70
CA LEU A 34 -17.50 -3.35 -0.69
C LEU A 34 -17.95 -4.70 -0.11
N LYS A 35 -18.85 -4.69 0.88
CA LYS A 35 -19.45 -5.93 1.41
C LYS A 35 -20.34 -6.61 0.36
N GLU A 36 -21.09 -5.84 -0.44
CA GLU A 36 -21.88 -6.38 -1.55
C GLU A 36 -20.99 -7.04 -2.60
N VAL A 37 -19.91 -6.36 -3.03
CA VAL A 37 -18.95 -6.96 -3.98
C VAL A 37 -18.31 -8.23 -3.40
N GLN A 38 -18.04 -8.24 -2.10
CA GLN A 38 -17.50 -9.42 -1.43
C GLN A 38 -18.51 -10.58 -1.38
N GLU A 39 -19.81 -10.34 -1.43
CA GLU A 39 -20.78 -11.42 -1.56
C GLU A 39 -20.76 -12.00 -2.99
N VAL A 40 -20.65 -11.17 -4.03
CA VAL A 40 -20.45 -11.65 -5.43
C VAL A 40 -19.19 -12.53 -5.53
N TYR A 41 -18.11 -12.13 -4.86
CA TYR A 41 -16.91 -12.97 -4.76
C TYR A 41 -17.20 -14.33 -4.10
N ARG A 42 -17.96 -14.36 -3.00
CA ARG A 42 -18.35 -15.61 -2.32
C ARG A 42 -19.28 -16.47 -3.16
N GLU A 43 -20.15 -15.87 -3.97
CA GLU A 43 -20.97 -16.58 -4.94
C GLU A 43 -20.09 -17.33 -5.96
N GLY A 44 -19.03 -16.67 -6.44
CA GLY A 44 -18.01 -17.31 -7.28
C GLY A 44 -17.32 -18.49 -6.60
N GLU A 45 -17.03 -18.40 -5.29
CA GLU A 45 -16.47 -19.53 -4.53
C GLU A 45 -17.45 -20.70 -4.35
N ARG A 46 -18.76 -20.43 -4.34
CA ARG A 46 -19.82 -21.46 -4.24
C ARG A 46 -20.19 -22.08 -5.59
N ALA A 47 -19.79 -21.46 -6.70
CA ALA A 47 -20.08 -21.93 -8.04
C ALA A 47 -19.52 -23.35 -8.26
N LYS A 48 -20.33 -24.23 -8.87
CA LYS A 48 -19.94 -25.63 -9.13
C LYS A 48 -19.22 -25.79 -10.45
N THR A 49 -19.54 -24.93 -11.41
CA THR A 49 -19.02 -24.98 -12.78
C THR A 49 -17.90 -23.95 -12.97
N SER A 50 -16.86 -24.29 -13.74
CA SER A 50 -15.75 -23.35 -14.04
C SER A 50 -16.25 -22.07 -14.70
N THR A 51 -17.23 -22.17 -15.61
CA THR A 51 -17.78 -21.02 -16.33
C THR A 51 -18.52 -20.05 -15.41
N GLU A 52 -19.37 -20.54 -14.51
CA GLU A 52 -20.07 -19.72 -13.51
C GLU A 52 -19.07 -19.02 -12.58
N ARG A 53 -18.01 -19.74 -12.19
CA ARG A 53 -16.93 -19.23 -11.36
C ARG A 53 -16.18 -18.08 -12.03
N GLU A 54 -15.81 -18.25 -13.30
CA GLU A 54 -15.15 -17.22 -14.11
C GLU A 54 -16.04 -15.98 -14.28
N VAL A 55 -17.33 -16.15 -14.54
CA VAL A 55 -18.29 -15.04 -14.67
C VAL A 55 -18.37 -14.25 -13.36
N ALA A 56 -18.55 -14.93 -12.23
CA ALA A 56 -18.67 -14.29 -10.92
C ALA A 56 -17.39 -13.54 -10.52
N PHE A 57 -16.20 -14.11 -10.75
CA PHE A 57 -14.95 -13.41 -10.41
C PHE A 57 -14.63 -12.26 -11.34
N ASN A 58 -14.96 -12.36 -12.64
CA ASN A 58 -14.83 -11.23 -13.56
C ASN A 58 -15.78 -10.08 -13.18
N GLU A 59 -17.00 -10.42 -12.74
CA GLU A 59 -17.94 -9.42 -12.23
C GLU A 59 -17.43 -8.76 -10.95
N ALA A 60 -16.98 -9.55 -9.96
CA ALA A 60 -16.39 -9.03 -8.73
C ALA A 60 -15.16 -8.15 -9.02
N LEU A 61 -14.30 -8.56 -9.96
CA LEU A 61 -13.14 -7.80 -10.37
C LEU A 61 -13.53 -6.43 -10.96
N ARG A 62 -14.50 -6.41 -11.88
CA ARG A 62 -15.02 -5.16 -12.48
C ARG A 62 -15.57 -4.22 -11.41
N LEU A 63 -16.27 -4.77 -10.41
CA LEU A 63 -16.82 -3.98 -9.32
C LEU A 63 -15.71 -3.43 -8.41
N TYR A 64 -14.74 -4.26 -8.02
CA TYR A 64 -13.61 -3.82 -7.20
C TYR A 64 -12.76 -2.73 -7.88
N GLN A 65 -12.52 -2.82 -9.19
CA GLN A 65 -11.77 -1.83 -9.95
C GLN A 65 -12.42 -0.44 -9.94
N ARG A 66 -13.75 -0.34 -9.83
CA ARG A 66 -14.44 0.96 -9.70
C ARG A 66 -14.10 1.68 -8.39
N PHE A 67 -13.72 0.94 -7.36
CA PHE A 67 -13.34 1.49 -6.06
C PHE A 67 -11.83 1.72 -5.94
N GLU A 68 -11.03 1.14 -6.84
CA GLU A 68 -9.56 1.23 -6.81
C GLU A 68 -9.07 2.68 -6.93
N GLU A 69 -9.69 3.49 -7.79
CA GLU A 69 -9.31 4.89 -8.02
C GLU A 69 -9.58 5.81 -6.82
N GLY A 70 -10.49 5.43 -5.92
CA GLY A 70 -10.93 6.27 -4.79
C GLY A 70 -10.53 5.74 -3.41
N SER A 71 -9.96 4.54 -3.34
CA SER A 71 -9.76 3.83 -2.09
C SER A 71 -8.29 3.46 -1.89
N ASP A 72 -7.65 4.04 -0.87
CA ASP A 72 -6.31 3.66 -0.42
C ASP A 72 -6.31 2.33 0.39
N ALA A 73 -7.36 1.52 0.22
CA ALA A 73 -7.63 0.36 1.06
C ALA A 73 -6.83 -0.86 0.59
N SER A 74 -5.74 -1.15 1.29
CA SER A 74 -5.04 -2.45 1.20
C SER A 74 -5.97 -3.68 1.17
N PRO A 75 -7.10 -3.72 1.93
CA PRO A 75 -8.08 -4.81 1.81
C PRO A 75 -8.69 -4.98 0.40
N LEU A 76 -8.97 -3.88 -0.31
CA LEU A 76 -9.51 -3.91 -1.66
C LEU A 76 -8.51 -4.54 -2.64
N LEU A 77 -7.25 -4.06 -2.62
CA LEU A 77 -6.16 -4.58 -3.46
C LEU A 77 -5.92 -6.08 -3.20
N TYR A 78 -6.00 -6.51 -1.94
CA TYR A 78 -5.92 -7.92 -1.57
C TYR A 78 -7.06 -8.74 -2.19
N ASN A 79 -8.30 -8.23 -2.17
CA ASN A 79 -9.44 -8.93 -2.76
C ASN A 79 -9.36 -8.99 -4.28
N ILE A 80 -8.89 -7.93 -4.95
CA ILE A 80 -8.59 -7.94 -6.39
C ILE A 80 -7.56 -9.03 -6.70
N GLY A 81 -6.49 -9.12 -5.91
CA GLY A 81 -5.48 -10.18 -6.04
C GLY A 81 -6.07 -11.59 -5.89
N ASN A 82 -7.03 -11.78 -4.98
CA ASN A 82 -7.74 -13.05 -4.87
C ASN A 82 -8.57 -13.35 -6.12
N CYS A 83 -9.30 -12.38 -6.70
CA CYS A 83 -10.03 -12.60 -7.95
C CYS A 83 -9.10 -13.11 -9.06
N TYR A 84 -7.96 -12.45 -9.28
CA TYR A 84 -6.98 -12.90 -10.27
C TYR A 84 -6.42 -14.29 -9.96
N ALA A 85 -6.16 -14.59 -8.69
CA ALA A 85 -5.68 -15.93 -8.29
C ALA A 85 -6.71 -17.01 -8.60
N GLN A 86 -8.00 -16.72 -8.39
CA GLN A 86 -9.10 -17.64 -8.70
C GLN A 86 -9.32 -17.82 -10.20
N LEU A 87 -9.04 -16.79 -11.00
CA LEU A 87 -9.08 -16.81 -12.46
C LEU A 87 -7.84 -17.48 -13.09
N GLY A 88 -6.84 -17.86 -12.29
CA GLY A 88 -5.58 -18.45 -12.79
C GLY A 88 -4.57 -17.42 -13.32
N GLU A 89 -4.91 -16.13 -13.25
CA GLU A 89 -4.09 -14.99 -13.67
C GLU A 89 -3.05 -14.64 -12.60
N TYR A 90 -2.17 -15.59 -12.31
CA TYR A 90 -1.28 -15.53 -11.14
C TYR A 90 -0.30 -14.35 -11.15
N GLY A 91 0.11 -13.88 -12.33
CA GLY A 91 0.97 -12.71 -12.44
C GLY A 91 0.30 -11.45 -11.90
N TRP A 92 -0.97 -11.24 -12.26
CA TRP A 92 -1.78 -10.13 -11.75
C TRP A 92 -2.06 -10.29 -10.26
N ALA A 93 -2.35 -11.51 -9.79
CA ALA A 93 -2.53 -11.78 -8.37
C ALA A 93 -1.29 -11.38 -7.54
N LEU A 94 -0.08 -11.76 -7.99
CA LEU A 94 1.18 -11.38 -7.34
C LEU A 94 1.40 -9.86 -7.33
N TYR A 95 1.02 -9.17 -8.41
CA TYR A 95 1.09 -7.71 -8.49
C TYR A 95 0.19 -7.07 -7.44
N TYR A 96 -1.10 -7.42 -7.42
CA TYR A 96 -2.08 -6.82 -6.50
C TYR A 96 -1.81 -7.17 -5.04
N TYR A 97 -1.33 -8.38 -4.73
CA TYR A 97 -0.86 -8.67 -3.37
C TYR A 97 0.34 -7.84 -2.97
N SER A 98 1.24 -7.52 -3.91
CA SER A 98 2.37 -6.64 -3.62
C SER A 98 1.90 -5.23 -3.31
N GLU A 99 1.04 -4.65 -4.17
CA GLU A 99 0.42 -3.34 -3.92
C GLU A 99 -0.28 -3.29 -2.56
N ALA A 100 -1.04 -4.34 -2.21
CA ALA A 100 -1.71 -4.43 -0.91
C ALA A 100 -0.72 -4.38 0.27
N ILE A 101 0.45 -5.00 0.13
CA ILE A 101 1.53 -4.98 1.14
C ILE A 101 2.21 -3.61 1.17
N ASP A 102 2.41 -2.95 0.04
CA ASP A 102 3.04 -1.62 0.02
C ASP A 102 2.17 -0.56 0.70
N ARG A 103 0.85 -0.64 0.50
CA ARG A 103 -0.12 0.20 1.21
C ARG A 103 -0.18 -0.13 2.69
N LYS A 104 -0.18 -1.43 3.03
CA LYS A 104 -0.21 -1.90 4.42
C LYS A 104 0.82 -3.02 4.63
N PRO A 105 2.04 -2.68 5.09
CA PRO A 105 3.12 -3.65 5.21
C PRO A 105 2.82 -4.82 6.14
N HIS A 106 1.91 -4.63 7.10
CA HIS A 106 1.46 -5.64 8.06
C HIS A 106 0.18 -6.39 7.61
N ASN A 107 -0.13 -6.40 6.31
CA ASN A 107 -1.25 -7.20 5.79
C ASN A 107 -0.86 -8.68 5.70
N ASN A 108 -0.93 -9.38 6.84
CA ASN A 108 -0.58 -10.80 6.95
C ASN A 108 -1.33 -11.69 5.94
N LYS A 109 -2.55 -11.33 5.55
CA LYS A 109 -3.32 -12.09 4.55
C LYS A 109 -2.71 -11.96 3.16
N ALA A 110 -2.34 -10.74 2.75
CA ALA A 110 -1.69 -10.51 1.46
C ALA A 110 -0.29 -11.14 1.40
N ILE A 111 0.49 -11.04 2.49
CA ILE A 111 1.80 -11.70 2.61
C ILE A 111 1.64 -13.22 2.46
N TYR A 112 0.72 -13.81 3.22
CA TYR A 112 0.47 -15.24 3.20
C TYR A 112 0.02 -15.72 1.81
N ASN A 113 -0.96 -15.07 1.18
CA ASN A 113 -1.45 -15.48 -0.14
C ASN A 113 -0.39 -15.30 -1.24
N LYS A 114 0.38 -14.21 -1.20
CA LYS A 114 1.52 -14.01 -2.11
C LYS A 114 2.55 -15.13 -1.95
N GLN A 115 2.90 -15.48 -0.72
CA GLN A 115 3.88 -16.53 -0.43
C GLN A 115 3.38 -17.91 -0.87
N LEU A 116 2.11 -18.22 -0.57
CA LEU A 116 1.45 -19.45 -1.01
C LEU A 116 1.47 -19.56 -2.53
N LEU A 117 1.12 -18.47 -3.23
CA LEU A 117 1.09 -18.44 -4.68
C LEU A 117 2.50 -18.60 -5.29
N ARG A 118 3.52 -17.97 -4.71
CA ARG A 118 4.92 -18.17 -5.15
C ARG A 118 5.36 -19.62 -4.98
N SER A 119 5.01 -20.25 -3.85
CA SER A 119 5.27 -21.66 -3.59
C SER A 119 4.58 -22.56 -4.63
N TYR A 120 3.31 -22.29 -4.92
CA TYR A 120 2.55 -22.98 -5.96
C TYR A 120 3.19 -22.89 -7.34
N LEU A 121 3.75 -21.72 -7.69
CA LEU A 121 4.45 -21.49 -8.96
C LEU A 121 5.90 -21.97 -8.98
N GLY A 122 6.43 -22.49 -7.87
CA GLY A 122 7.85 -22.86 -7.75
C GLY A 122 8.81 -21.67 -7.85
N LEU A 123 8.33 -20.44 -7.66
CA LEU A 123 9.16 -19.24 -7.68
C LEU A 123 9.99 -19.20 -6.39
N PRO A 124 11.32 -18.96 -6.47
CA PRO A 124 12.16 -18.90 -5.29
C PRO A 124 11.62 -17.83 -4.34
N ILE A 125 11.49 -18.16 -3.07
CA ILE A 125 11.16 -17.16 -2.04
C ILE A 125 12.31 -16.16 -2.06
N ALA A 126 12.00 -14.87 -2.20
CA ALA A 126 13.02 -13.83 -2.10
C ALA A 126 13.45 -13.75 -0.64
N VAL A 127 14.39 -14.61 -0.23
CA VAL A 127 14.95 -14.61 1.12
C VAL A 127 15.90 -13.43 1.20
N LYS A 128 15.48 -12.37 1.89
CA LYS A 128 16.37 -11.26 2.21
C LYS A 128 17.43 -11.73 3.20
N PRO A 129 18.66 -11.21 3.12
CA PRO A 129 19.69 -11.56 4.10
C PRO A 129 19.27 -11.06 5.49
N GLN A 130 19.32 -11.95 6.49
CA GLN A 130 18.82 -11.69 7.84
C GLN A 130 19.46 -10.47 8.53
N TRP A 131 20.71 -10.14 8.19
CA TRP A 131 21.38 -8.96 8.73
C TRP A 131 20.77 -7.64 8.19
N LEU A 132 20.28 -7.66 6.95
CA LEU A 132 19.65 -6.50 6.32
C LEU A 132 18.34 -6.16 7.01
N GLU A 133 17.57 -7.17 7.42
CA GLU A 133 16.32 -6.97 8.18
C GLU A 133 16.58 -6.35 9.55
N ARG A 134 17.65 -6.76 10.24
CA ARG A 134 18.00 -6.21 11.57
C ARG A 134 18.48 -4.76 11.49
N VAL A 135 19.28 -4.43 10.48
CA VAL A 135 19.87 -3.09 10.33
C VAL A 135 18.88 -2.10 9.71
N LEU A 136 18.09 -2.54 8.74
CA LEU A 136 17.08 -1.73 8.07
C LEU A 136 15.66 -2.13 8.49
N PHE A 137 15.40 -2.39 9.77
CA PHE A 137 14.07 -2.84 10.24
C PHE A 137 12.90 -1.94 9.79
N ILE A 138 13.20 -0.65 9.54
CA ILE A 138 12.27 0.36 9.02
C ILE A 138 11.72 -0.03 7.63
N HIS A 139 12.42 -0.87 6.86
CA HIS A 139 12.06 -1.21 5.49
C HIS A 139 10.77 -2.04 5.38
N GLU A 140 10.40 -2.86 6.39
CA GLU A 140 9.16 -3.67 6.38
C GLU A 140 8.04 -3.06 7.21
N GLY A 141 8.35 -2.14 8.13
CA GLY A 141 7.33 -1.60 9.04
C GLY A 141 6.47 -0.51 8.42
N PHE A 142 7.02 0.23 7.46
CA PHE A 142 6.44 1.47 6.94
C PHE A 142 6.15 1.37 5.45
N SER A 143 5.07 2.01 5.02
CA SER A 143 4.78 2.17 3.60
C SER A 143 5.83 3.07 2.93
N SER A 144 6.03 2.92 1.62
CA SER A 144 6.94 3.76 0.84
C SER A 144 6.64 5.26 1.02
N ALA A 145 5.36 5.64 1.05
CA ALA A 145 4.92 7.01 1.29
C ALA A 145 5.37 7.53 2.68
N GLN A 146 5.16 6.72 3.73
CA GLN A 146 5.52 7.07 5.10
C GLN A 146 7.04 7.25 5.27
N LYS A 147 7.84 6.45 4.55
CA LYS A 147 9.29 6.60 4.54
C LYS A 147 9.73 7.93 3.92
N VAL A 148 9.09 8.36 2.83
CA VAL A 148 9.37 9.63 2.17
C VAL A 148 9.00 10.80 3.07
N GLU A 149 7.80 10.79 3.66
CA GLU A 149 7.36 11.83 4.61
C GLU A 149 8.30 11.94 5.80
N GLY A 150 8.65 10.80 6.41
CA GLY A 150 9.61 10.75 7.52
C GLY A 150 10.99 11.28 7.13
N ALA A 151 11.48 10.95 5.93
CA ALA A 151 12.77 11.43 5.45
C ALA A 151 12.78 12.96 5.25
N VAL A 152 11.70 13.55 4.73
CA VAL A 152 11.58 15.02 4.56
C VAL A 152 11.57 15.73 5.91
N ILE A 153 10.77 15.24 6.87
CA ILE A 153 10.69 15.81 8.22
C ILE A 153 12.06 15.72 8.91
N LEU A 154 12.71 14.56 8.83
CA LEU A 154 14.01 14.34 9.45
C LEU A 154 15.10 15.20 8.78
N ALA A 155 15.08 15.37 7.46
CA ALA A 155 15.99 16.26 6.75
C ALA A 155 15.83 17.71 7.21
N ALA A 156 14.60 18.20 7.39
CA ALA A 156 14.33 19.52 7.95
C ALA A 156 14.84 19.65 9.40
N ALA A 157 14.69 18.61 10.22
CA ALA A 157 15.24 18.61 11.58
C ALA A 157 16.78 18.65 11.58
N VAL A 158 17.43 17.90 10.69
CA VAL A 158 18.89 17.87 10.54
C VAL A 158 19.43 19.25 10.15
N THR A 159 18.80 19.97 9.22
CA THR A 159 19.25 21.31 8.82
C THR A 159 19.11 22.33 9.94
N VAL A 160 18.02 22.27 10.72
CA VAL A 160 17.83 23.13 11.91
C VAL A 160 18.89 22.82 12.97
N LEU A 161 19.11 21.55 13.29
CA LEU A 161 20.11 21.13 14.27
C LEU A 161 21.53 21.49 13.82
N PHE A 162 21.85 21.39 12.53
CA PHE A 162 23.13 21.80 11.96
C PHE A 162 23.33 23.32 12.04
N SER A 163 22.27 24.11 11.80
CA SER A 163 22.30 25.57 11.98
C SER A 163 22.54 25.96 13.45
N CYS A 164 21.85 25.30 14.39
CA CYS A 164 22.08 25.49 15.83
C CYS A 164 23.47 25.03 16.28
N TRP A 165 23.99 23.95 15.70
CA TRP A 165 25.32 23.41 15.97
C TRP A 165 26.44 24.42 15.70
N MET A 166 26.29 25.21 14.63
CA MET A 166 27.24 26.25 14.24
C MET A 166 27.38 27.38 15.28
N TRP A 167 26.35 27.62 16.09
CA TRP A 167 26.27 28.80 16.98
C TRP A 167 26.34 28.46 18.47
N THR A 168 26.19 27.19 18.84
CA THR A 168 26.06 26.78 20.25
C THR A 168 27.28 26.00 20.74
N ARG A 169 27.67 26.27 22.00
CA ARG A 169 28.78 25.57 22.69
C ARG A 169 28.34 24.23 23.32
N PHE A 170 27.05 23.91 23.35
CA PHE A 170 26.53 22.73 24.04
C PHE A 170 26.82 21.45 23.25
N TYR A 171 27.56 20.52 23.87
CA TYR A 171 27.94 19.23 23.27
C TYR A 171 26.73 18.37 22.90
N ALA A 172 25.65 18.41 23.68
CA ALA A 172 24.44 17.61 23.45
C ALA A 172 23.78 17.88 22.09
N LEU A 173 23.73 19.14 21.64
CA LEU A 173 23.19 19.49 20.32
C LEU A 173 24.03 18.93 19.17
N LYS A 174 25.35 18.79 19.38
CA LYS A 174 26.26 18.15 18.41
C LYS A 174 25.95 16.68 18.25
N VAL A 175 25.80 15.96 19.36
CA VAL A 175 25.46 14.54 19.36
C VAL A 175 24.09 14.32 18.72
N LEU A 176 23.10 15.14 19.06
CA LEU A 176 21.75 15.05 18.49
C LEU A 176 21.76 15.24 16.96
N GLY A 177 22.53 16.21 16.46
CA GLY A 177 22.70 16.45 15.01
C GLY A 177 23.37 15.27 14.28
N ILE A 178 24.36 14.64 14.89
CA ILE A 178 25.03 13.45 14.30
C ILE A 178 24.07 12.25 14.28
N VAL A 179 23.32 12.02 15.36
CA VAL A 179 22.35 10.92 15.45
C VAL A 179 21.21 11.10 14.45
N SER A 180 20.66 12.32 14.30
CA SER A 180 19.60 12.60 13.33
C SER A 180 20.09 12.46 11.88
N ALA A 181 21.33 12.87 11.58
CA ALA A 181 21.95 12.67 10.27
C ALA A 181 22.15 11.18 9.95
N LEU A 182 22.61 10.38 10.94
CA LEU A 182 22.73 8.93 10.78
C LEU A 182 21.37 8.27 10.54
N GLY A 183 20.32 8.71 11.25
CA GLY A 183 18.94 8.27 11.00
C GLY A 183 18.45 8.60 9.59
N LEU A 184 18.79 9.79 9.06
CA LEU A 184 18.46 10.18 7.70
C LEU A 184 19.18 9.31 6.67
N CYS A 185 20.47 9.02 6.88
CA CYS A 185 21.21 8.10 6.02
C CYS A 185 20.60 6.69 5.99
N LEU A 186 20.11 6.18 7.12
CA LEU A 186 19.42 4.88 7.19
C LEU A 186 18.09 4.90 6.41
N LEU A 187 17.29 5.98 6.52
CA LEU A 187 16.05 6.12 5.76
C LEU A 187 16.30 6.22 4.25
N LEU A 188 17.27 7.02 3.84
CA LEU A 188 17.66 7.14 2.44
C LEU A 188 18.23 5.82 1.89
N GLY A 189 19.04 5.12 2.68
CA GLY A 189 19.52 3.78 2.36
C GLY A 189 18.38 2.78 2.18
N SER A 190 17.37 2.83 3.05
CA SER A 190 16.16 2.00 2.91
C SER A 190 15.41 2.31 1.61
N LEU A 191 15.17 3.59 1.29
CA LEU A 191 14.50 3.99 0.03
C LEU A 191 15.32 3.58 -1.20
N PHE A 192 16.64 3.70 -1.13
CA PHE A 192 17.56 3.28 -2.18
C PHE A 192 17.47 1.76 -2.42
N THR A 193 17.46 0.96 -1.36
CA THR A 193 17.31 -0.50 -1.50
C THR A 193 15.98 -0.91 -2.13
N GLU A 194 14.89 -0.21 -1.78
CA GLU A 194 13.56 -0.47 -2.33
C GLU A 194 13.48 -0.15 -3.82
N HIS A 195 14.02 1.00 -4.23
CA HIS A 195 13.96 1.45 -5.63
C HIS A 195 14.92 0.71 -6.56
N PHE A 196 16.16 0.44 -6.12
CA PHE A 196 17.22 -0.08 -7.00
C PHE A 196 17.53 -1.57 -6.80
N LEU A 197 17.39 -2.12 -5.59
CA LEU A 197 17.81 -3.49 -5.28
C LEU A 197 16.65 -4.52 -5.33
N ILE A 198 15.40 -4.09 -5.10
CA ILE A 198 14.25 -5.01 -4.99
C ILE A 198 13.46 -5.21 -6.32
N SER A 199 13.95 -4.61 -7.42
CA SER A 199 13.58 -4.92 -8.83
C SER A 199 12.19 -4.45 -9.30
N PRO A 200 12.04 -4.11 -10.60
CA PRO A 200 10.77 -3.71 -11.21
C PRO A 200 9.71 -4.82 -11.07
N ARG A 201 8.48 -4.42 -10.71
CA ARG A 201 7.31 -5.31 -10.65
C ARG A 201 6.98 -5.79 -12.07
N GLY A 202 7.40 -7.01 -12.40
CA GLY A 202 7.09 -7.66 -13.67
C GLY A 202 5.97 -8.67 -13.50
N VAL A 203 4.89 -8.53 -14.27
CA VAL A 203 3.88 -9.58 -14.46
C VAL A 203 4.40 -10.50 -15.56
N LEU A 204 4.77 -11.74 -15.21
CA LEU A 204 5.05 -12.77 -16.21
C LEU A 204 3.72 -13.23 -16.81
N VAL A 205 3.28 -12.57 -17.89
CA VAL A 205 2.19 -13.09 -18.72
C VAL A 205 2.79 -14.21 -19.58
N ARG A 206 2.50 -15.47 -19.25
CA ARG A 206 2.84 -16.58 -20.14
C ARG A 206 1.93 -16.50 -21.35
N GLU A 207 2.48 -16.27 -22.54
CA GLU A 207 1.78 -16.58 -23.79
C GLU A 207 1.50 -18.09 -23.80
N SER A 208 0.23 -18.49 -23.94
CA SER A 208 -0.15 -19.87 -24.18
C SER A 208 0.12 -20.21 -25.66
N PRO A 209 0.71 -21.38 -25.98
CA PRO A 209 0.89 -21.78 -27.38
C PRO A 209 -0.48 -22.03 -28.03
N ILE A 210 -0.71 -21.41 -29.19
CA ILE A 210 -1.89 -21.65 -30.03
C ILE A 210 -1.73 -23.04 -30.68
N TYR A 211 -2.59 -23.99 -30.28
CA TYR A 211 -2.68 -25.28 -30.98
C TYR A 211 -3.64 -25.14 -32.16
N PHE A 212 -3.11 -25.18 -33.38
CA PHE A 212 -3.92 -25.34 -34.58
C PHE A 212 -4.35 -26.82 -34.68
N SER A 213 -5.65 -27.06 -34.83
CA SER A 213 -6.16 -28.40 -35.17
C SER A 213 -5.54 -28.86 -36.49
N PRO A 214 -5.03 -30.09 -36.61
CA PRO A 214 -4.75 -30.65 -37.93
C PRO A 214 -6.09 -30.80 -38.67
N ASN A 215 -6.12 -30.32 -39.91
CA ASN A 215 -7.22 -30.58 -40.85
C ASN A 215 -7.27 -32.06 -41.24
#